data_AF-A0A437MXK3-F1
#
_entry.id   AF-A0A437MXK3-F1
#
_cell.length_a   1.000
_cell.length_b   1.000
_cell.length_c   1.000
_cell.angle_alpha   90.00
_cell.angle_beta   90.00
_cell.angle_gamma   90.00
#
_symmetry.space_group_name_H-M   'P 1'
#
loop_
_entity.id
_entity.type
_entity.pdbx_description
1 polymer ?
#
loop_
_entity_poly.entity_id
_entity_poly.type
_entity_poly.pdbx_seq_one_letter_code
_entity_poly.pdbx_strand_id
1 'polypeptide(L)'
;MEKGLKDYIRLTLIIVVVFSWLACNQEPTQSAQVLPKADNTIKASLRQAQPKVEQDTIPTYTTAIYKTHIPEAVYGLLEKKLPGWRLPSPDSWEKYWFHAYKKDSALVDYVNGDFNGDSKSDYALLLENEQHAFTVWVLQSDGNDYKAIKLLELNEATLPLDIGLELIDKGKLNYLSMDEGADDIKTIDLEHHAIQVSNFEASAETYYWKDGKYQSVTTGD
;
A
#
# COMPACT_ATOMS: atom_id res chain seq x y z
N MET A 1 -30.25 -43.39 -18.69
CA MET A 1 -29.19 -44.32 -19.16
C MET A 1 -28.29 -43.46 -20.03
N GLU A 2 -27.06 -43.10 -19.68
CA GLU A 2 -25.97 -43.82 -19.01
C GLU A 2 -25.26 -42.96 -17.95
N LYS A 3 -24.68 -43.65 -16.97
CA LYS A 3 -23.78 -43.15 -15.91
C LYS A 3 -22.32 -43.36 -16.33
N GLY A 4 -21.43 -42.50 -15.86
CA GLY A 4 -20.00 -42.79 -15.64
C GLY A 4 -19.30 -41.49 -15.25
N LEU A 5 -18.97 -41.19 -13.98
CA LEU A 5 -18.30 -41.94 -12.93
C LEU A 5 -17.00 -42.59 -13.41
N LYS A 6 -15.88 -41.87 -13.21
CA LYS A 6 -14.58 -42.46 -12.91
C LYS A 6 -13.71 -41.47 -12.14
N ASP A 7 -13.66 -41.75 -10.85
CA ASP A 7 -12.71 -41.27 -9.86
C ASP A 7 -11.26 -41.46 -10.33
N TYR A 8 -10.41 -40.46 -10.13
CA TYR A 8 -8.96 -40.64 -10.07
C TYR A 8 -8.39 -39.98 -8.82
N ILE A 9 -8.34 -40.80 -7.77
CA ILE A 9 -7.17 -41.14 -6.95
C ILE A 9 -6.24 -40.00 -6.54
N ARG A 10 -6.30 -39.71 -5.23
CA ARG A 10 -5.31 -39.05 -4.39
C ARG A 10 -3.91 -39.63 -4.55
N LEU A 11 -2.90 -38.77 -4.68
CA LEU A 11 -1.56 -39.09 -4.16
C LEU A 11 -0.98 -37.85 -3.47
N THR A 12 -1.10 -37.84 -2.15
CA THR A 12 -0.47 -36.89 -1.24
C THR A 12 1.00 -37.30 -1.07
N LEU A 13 1.94 -36.50 -1.59
CA LEU A 13 3.36 -36.67 -1.30
C LEU A 13 3.78 -35.60 -0.29
N ILE A 14 3.82 -35.97 0.99
CA ILE A 14 4.42 -35.16 2.05
C ILE A 14 5.91 -35.49 2.07
N ILE A 15 6.74 -34.57 1.61
CA ILE A 15 8.19 -34.62 1.82
C ILE A 15 8.50 -33.68 2.98
N VAL A 16 8.78 -34.25 4.14
CA VAL A 16 9.37 -33.55 5.29
C VAL A 16 10.88 -33.67 5.15
N VAL A 17 11.55 -32.58 4.78
CA VAL A 17 13.01 -32.46 4.88
C VAL A 17 13.33 -31.64 6.12
N VAL A 18 13.80 -32.31 7.16
CA VAL A 18 14.41 -31.68 8.34
C VAL A 18 15.90 -31.51 8.05
N PHE A 19 16.31 -30.29 7.67
CA PHE A 19 17.72 -29.91 7.66
C PHE A 19 18.05 -29.18 8.97
N SER A 20 18.58 -29.93 9.92
CA SER A 20 19.23 -29.40 11.12
C SER A 20 20.61 -28.87 10.74
N TRP A 21 20.76 -27.56 10.58
CA TRP A 21 22.07 -26.91 10.53
C TRP A 21 22.40 -26.32 11.90
N LEU A 22 23.19 -27.07 12.66
CA LEU A 22 24.04 -26.53 13.73
C LEU A 22 25.29 -25.97 13.06
N ALA A 23 25.34 -24.65 12.91
CA ALA A 23 26.58 -23.94 12.63
C ALA A 23 26.86 -22.98 13.79
N CYS A 24 27.71 -23.45 14.72
CA CYS A 24 28.52 -22.59 15.58
C CYS A 24 29.30 -21.64 14.68
N ASN A 25 29.12 -20.33 14.85
CA ASN A 25 30.09 -19.37 14.33
C ASN A 25 30.62 -18.51 15.48
N GLN A 26 31.95 -18.50 15.55
CA GLN A 26 32.76 -17.95 16.61
C GLN A 26 32.67 -16.42 16.63
N GLU A 27 32.55 -15.85 17.83
CA GLU A 27 32.69 -14.42 18.03
C GLU A 27 34.13 -13.98 17.69
N PRO A 28 34.32 -12.96 16.85
CA PRO A 28 35.64 -12.40 16.62
C PRO A 28 36.12 -11.66 17.87
N THR A 29 37.22 -12.12 18.43
CA THR A 29 38.00 -11.44 19.47
C THR A 29 38.35 -10.02 19.02
N GLN A 30 37.67 -9.02 19.58
CA GLN A 30 38.02 -7.62 19.38
C GLN A 30 39.37 -7.32 20.05
N SER A 31 40.35 -6.96 19.22
CA SER A 31 41.62 -6.41 19.66
C SER A 31 41.37 -5.01 20.25
N ALA A 32 41.54 -4.87 21.56
CA ALA A 32 41.43 -3.60 22.25
C ALA A 32 42.61 -2.70 21.85
N GLN A 33 42.35 -1.75 20.94
CA GLN A 33 43.25 -0.63 20.72
C GLN A 33 43.14 0.34 21.91
N VAL A 34 44.27 0.54 22.59
CA VAL A 34 44.42 1.54 23.65
C VAL A 34 44.34 2.93 23.02
N LEU A 35 43.19 3.57 23.15
CA LEU A 35 43.00 4.97 22.77
C LEU A 35 43.88 5.88 23.66
N PRO A 36 44.59 6.86 23.08
CA PRO A 36 45.28 7.88 23.86
C PRO A 36 44.28 8.66 24.72
N LYS A 37 44.63 8.88 25.99
CA LYS A 37 43.86 9.70 26.93
C LYS A 37 43.66 11.09 26.32
N ALA A 38 42.42 11.40 25.95
CA ALA A 38 42.03 12.74 25.54
C ALA A 38 42.20 13.71 26.72
N ASP A 39 42.91 14.78 26.44
CA ASP A 39 43.14 15.91 27.35
C ASP A 39 41.80 16.63 27.59
N ASN A 40 41.34 16.67 28.84
CA ASN A 40 40.01 17.16 29.23
C ASN A 40 39.94 18.69 29.39
N THR A 41 40.86 19.44 28.78
CA THR A 41 41.07 20.86 29.09
C THR A 41 40.42 21.79 28.07
N ILE A 42 39.21 21.52 27.58
CA ILE A 42 38.31 22.54 26.99
C ILE A 42 36.84 22.15 27.27
N LYS A 43 36.37 22.39 28.50
CA LYS A 43 34.94 22.32 28.86
C LYS A 43 34.45 23.63 29.46
N ALA A 44 34.51 24.70 28.68
CA ALA A 44 33.70 25.89 28.91
C ALA A 44 33.70 26.72 27.62
N SER A 45 32.54 27.23 27.22
CA SER A 45 32.33 28.05 26.03
C SER A 45 32.27 27.30 24.71
N LEU A 46 31.15 26.61 24.49
CA LEU A 46 30.39 26.62 23.22
C LEU A 46 29.00 26.04 23.52
N ARG A 47 28.22 26.73 24.37
CA ARG A 47 26.76 26.61 24.30
C ARG A 47 26.33 27.40 23.05
N GLN A 48 26.50 26.79 21.88
CA GLN A 48 25.81 27.26 20.70
C GLN A 48 24.32 27.17 21.03
N ALA A 49 23.62 28.30 20.94
CA ALA A 49 22.17 28.31 21.04
C ALA A 49 21.66 27.32 20.00
N GLN A 50 20.99 26.25 20.44
CA GLN A 50 20.35 25.33 19.51
C GLN A 50 19.43 26.18 18.61
N PRO A 51 19.57 26.11 17.28
CA PRO A 51 18.68 26.82 16.39
C PRO A 51 17.25 26.44 16.76
N LYS A 52 16.41 27.45 16.96
CA LYS A 52 14.98 27.27 17.23
C LYS A 52 14.44 26.41 16.09
N VAL A 53 14.09 25.17 16.38
CA VAL A 53 13.50 24.26 15.38
C VAL A 53 12.31 24.99 14.80
N GLU A 54 12.41 25.33 13.53
CA GLU A 54 11.36 26.06 12.82
C GLU A 54 10.14 25.17 12.82
N GLN A 55 9.08 25.65 13.46
CA GLN A 55 7.87 24.87 13.67
C GLN A 55 7.26 24.59 12.31
N ASP A 56 7.09 23.30 11.99
CA ASP A 56 6.59 22.85 10.70
C ASP A 56 5.29 23.60 10.34
N THR A 57 5.31 24.26 9.17
CA THR A 57 4.24 25.16 8.73
C THR A 57 3.12 24.43 8.01
N ILE A 58 3.18 23.09 7.92
CA ILE A 58 2.16 22.28 7.29
C ILE A 58 0.83 22.40 8.06
N PRO A 59 -0.27 22.83 7.40
CA PRO A 59 -1.59 22.92 8.02
C PRO A 59 -2.09 21.57 8.53
N THR A 60 -2.88 21.60 9.61
CA THR A 60 -3.68 20.45 10.04
C THR A 60 -4.99 20.38 9.26
N TYR A 61 -5.49 19.16 9.04
CA TYR A 61 -6.70 18.92 8.25
C TYR A 61 -7.79 18.30 9.12
N THR A 62 -9.04 18.62 8.81
CA THR A 62 -10.21 17.94 9.38
C THR A 62 -10.82 17.01 8.34
N THR A 63 -11.66 16.07 8.76
CA THR A 63 -12.35 15.12 7.86
C THR A 63 -13.23 15.80 6.80
N ALA A 64 -13.49 17.12 6.92
CA ALA A 64 -14.18 17.89 5.90
C ALA A 64 -13.44 17.94 4.56
N ILE A 65 -12.11 17.71 4.55
CA ILE A 65 -11.32 17.65 3.31
C ILE A 65 -11.81 16.54 2.38
N TYR A 66 -12.24 15.40 2.92
CA TYR A 66 -12.72 14.31 2.07
C TYR A 66 -13.97 14.70 1.28
N LYS A 67 -14.85 15.51 1.87
CA LYS A 67 -16.09 15.95 1.23
C LYS A 67 -15.87 16.89 0.04
N THR A 68 -14.67 17.46 -0.12
CA THR A 68 -14.35 18.30 -1.29
C THR A 68 -13.94 17.49 -2.51
N HIS A 69 -13.60 16.20 -2.34
CA HIS A 69 -13.10 15.34 -3.43
C HIS A 69 -13.94 14.07 -3.63
N ILE A 70 -14.55 13.54 -2.56
CA ILE A 70 -15.35 12.31 -2.62
C ILE A 70 -16.84 12.67 -2.74
N PRO A 71 -17.53 12.23 -3.80
CA PRO A 71 -18.96 12.51 -3.96
C PRO A 71 -19.81 11.93 -2.82
N GLU A 72 -20.85 12.64 -2.40
CA GLU A 72 -21.77 12.21 -1.33
C GLU A 72 -22.36 10.80 -1.57
N ALA A 73 -22.64 10.47 -2.85
CA ALA A 73 -23.14 9.16 -3.23
C ALA A 73 -22.19 8.01 -2.85
N VAL A 74 -20.87 8.24 -2.86
CA VAL A 74 -19.87 7.25 -2.47
C VAL A 74 -19.95 6.95 -0.97
N TYR A 75 -20.20 7.97 -0.12
CA TYR A 75 -20.41 7.73 1.31
C TYR A 75 -21.63 6.85 1.58
N GLY A 76 -22.74 7.09 0.87
CA GLY A 76 -23.92 6.23 0.94
C GLY A 76 -23.64 4.79 0.48
N LEU A 77 -22.79 4.61 -0.55
CA LEU A 77 -22.34 3.29 -0.99
C LEU A 77 -21.45 2.61 0.06
N LEU A 78 -20.50 3.34 0.66
CA LEU A 78 -19.63 2.83 1.73
C LEU A 78 -20.44 2.32 2.92
N GLU A 79 -21.37 3.14 3.43
CA GLU A 79 -22.23 2.74 4.55
C GLU A 79 -23.05 1.48 4.23
N LYS A 80 -23.60 1.42 3.01
CA LYS A 80 -24.40 0.28 2.54
C LYS A 80 -23.58 -0.99 2.34
N LYS A 81 -22.38 -0.89 1.77
CA LYS A 81 -21.60 -2.03 1.25
C LYS A 81 -20.50 -2.49 2.21
N LEU A 82 -20.00 -1.59 3.04
CA LEU A 82 -18.88 -1.79 3.94
C LEU A 82 -19.19 -1.21 5.34
N PRO A 83 -20.27 -1.68 6.01
CA PRO A 83 -20.60 -1.19 7.35
C PRO A 83 -19.43 -1.42 8.32
N GLY A 84 -19.09 -0.39 9.09
CA GLY A 84 -17.97 -0.40 10.05
C GLY A 84 -16.62 0.03 9.45
N TRP A 85 -16.53 0.26 8.14
CA TRP A 85 -15.37 0.86 7.49
C TRP A 85 -15.58 2.36 7.28
N ARG A 86 -14.50 3.14 7.41
CA ARG A 86 -14.50 4.59 7.23
C ARG A 86 -13.17 5.05 6.64
N LEU A 87 -13.15 6.27 6.09
CA LEU A 87 -11.89 6.90 5.69
C LEU A 87 -11.03 7.15 6.94
N PRO A 88 -9.70 6.96 6.88
CA PRO A 88 -8.79 7.31 7.95
C PRO A 88 -8.92 8.78 8.38
N SER A 89 -8.65 9.10 9.65
CA SER A 89 -8.52 10.51 10.05
C SER A 89 -7.39 11.18 9.27
N PRO A 90 -7.50 12.46 8.88
CA PRO A 90 -6.38 13.19 8.30
C PRO A 90 -5.12 13.20 9.18
N ASP A 91 -5.28 13.10 10.50
CA ASP A 91 -4.16 12.99 11.46
C ASP A 91 -3.47 11.62 11.44
N SER A 92 -4.06 10.61 10.79
CA SER A 92 -3.45 9.29 10.63
C SER A 92 -2.37 9.29 9.55
N TRP A 93 -2.30 10.30 8.69
CA TRP A 93 -1.38 10.34 7.56
C TRP A 93 -0.06 11.04 7.86
N GLU A 94 0.95 10.70 7.07
CA GLU A 94 2.18 11.49 7.03
C GLU A 94 1.82 12.87 6.45
N LYS A 95 2.19 13.92 7.18
CA LYS A 95 1.67 15.27 6.95
C LYS A 95 2.17 15.86 5.64
N TYR A 96 3.42 15.61 5.29
CA TYR A 96 4.01 16.08 4.04
C TYR A 96 3.31 15.43 2.86
N TRP A 97 3.17 14.10 2.86
CA TRP A 97 2.52 13.38 1.78
C TRP A 97 1.04 13.73 1.63
N PHE A 98 0.30 13.76 2.74
CA PHE A 98 -1.10 14.18 2.72
C PHE A 98 -1.24 15.62 2.20
N HIS A 99 -0.34 16.53 2.59
CA HIS A 99 -0.34 17.88 2.07
C HIS A 99 -0.02 17.95 0.57
N ALA A 100 0.95 17.16 0.09
CA ALA A 100 1.36 17.17 -1.31
C ALA A 100 0.23 16.69 -2.22
N TYR A 101 -0.41 15.57 -1.88
CA TYR A 101 -1.34 14.87 -2.77
C TYR A 101 -2.81 15.24 -2.60
N LYS A 102 -3.22 15.95 -1.53
CA LYS A 102 -4.63 16.34 -1.33
C LYS A 102 -5.25 17.23 -2.43
N LYS A 103 -4.46 17.78 -3.35
CA LYS A 103 -4.92 18.77 -4.34
C LYS A 103 -5.37 18.14 -5.64
N ASP A 104 -5.03 16.87 -5.86
CA ASP A 104 -5.37 16.16 -7.08
C ASP A 104 -6.78 15.56 -6.97
N SER A 105 -7.35 15.13 -8.10
CA SER A 105 -8.63 14.41 -8.10
C SER A 105 -8.52 13.05 -7.41
N ALA A 106 -7.31 12.54 -7.24
CA ALA A 106 -6.96 11.44 -6.36
C ALA A 106 -6.56 12.01 -4.99
N LEU A 107 -7.36 11.79 -3.96
CA LEU A 107 -6.83 11.90 -2.60
C LEU A 107 -5.95 10.67 -2.35
N VAL A 108 -5.02 10.77 -1.40
CA VAL A 108 -4.14 9.67 -0.99
C VAL A 108 -4.93 8.38 -0.65
N ASP A 109 -6.22 8.49 -0.32
CA ASP A 109 -7.11 7.38 0.01
C ASP A 109 -8.25 7.13 -0.97
N TYR A 110 -8.32 7.81 -2.11
CA TYR A 110 -9.46 7.70 -3.02
C TYR A 110 -9.06 7.91 -4.48
N VAL A 111 -9.43 6.95 -5.32
CA VAL A 111 -9.40 7.07 -6.78
C VAL A 111 -10.66 6.49 -7.41
N ASN A 112 -11.06 7.03 -8.56
CA ASN A 112 -12.20 6.53 -9.32
C ASN A 112 -11.85 6.36 -10.80
N GLY A 113 -12.43 5.34 -11.43
CA GLY A 113 -12.19 5.01 -12.82
C GLY A 113 -13.13 3.90 -13.29
N ASP A 114 -13.12 3.57 -14.57
CA ASP A 114 -13.74 2.35 -15.08
C ASP A 114 -12.67 1.25 -15.02
N PHE A 115 -12.66 0.47 -13.92
CA PHE A 115 -11.62 -0.53 -13.70
C PHE A 115 -11.98 -1.86 -14.37
N ASN A 116 -13.26 -2.17 -14.57
CA ASN A 116 -13.73 -3.43 -15.12
C ASN A 116 -14.20 -3.38 -16.59
N GLY A 117 -14.20 -2.20 -17.20
CA GLY A 117 -14.58 -1.98 -18.60
C GLY A 117 -16.08 -1.89 -18.86
N ASP A 118 -16.92 -1.76 -17.82
CA ASP A 118 -18.38 -1.70 -17.96
C ASP A 118 -18.90 -0.29 -18.32
N SER A 119 -17.99 0.67 -18.52
CA SER A 119 -18.27 2.09 -18.80
C SER A 119 -18.98 2.83 -17.67
N LYS A 120 -18.93 2.32 -16.43
CA LYS A 120 -19.38 3.02 -15.21
C LYS A 120 -18.20 3.32 -14.30
N SER A 121 -18.43 4.27 -13.38
CA SER A 121 -17.44 4.60 -12.37
C SER A 121 -17.38 3.53 -11.29
N ASP A 122 -16.19 3.00 -11.07
CA ASP A 122 -15.78 2.24 -9.90
C ASP A 122 -15.03 3.16 -8.92
N TYR A 123 -14.91 2.74 -7.66
CA TYR A 123 -14.23 3.52 -6.62
C TYR A 123 -13.28 2.64 -5.82
N ALA A 124 -12.01 3.02 -5.76
CA ALA A 124 -11.04 2.40 -4.86
C ALA A 124 -10.76 3.34 -3.69
N LEU A 125 -10.80 2.79 -2.47
CA LEU A 125 -10.67 3.54 -1.24
C LEU A 125 -9.74 2.85 -0.25
N LEU A 126 -8.85 3.61 0.38
CA LEU A 126 -8.16 3.17 1.59
C LEU A 126 -9.06 3.46 2.79
N LEU A 127 -9.43 2.41 3.52
CA LEU A 127 -10.35 2.49 4.65
C LEU A 127 -9.73 1.92 5.92
N GLU A 128 -10.16 2.43 7.06
CA GLU A 128 -9.92 1.84 8.38
C GLU A 128 -11.22 1.31 9.00
N ASN A 129 -11.11 0.35 9.90
CA ASN A 129 -12.22 -0.12 10.73
C ASN A 129 -12.06 0.31 12.21
N GLU A 130 -12.97 -0.13 13.07
CA GLU A 130 -12.92 0.18 14.52
C GLU A 130 -11.70 -0.40 15.25
N GLN A 131 -11.06 -1.42 14.68
CA GLN A 131 -9.84 -2.03 15.22
C GLN A 131 -8.57 -1.39 14.64
N HIS A 132 -8.70 -0.29 13.88
CA HIS A 132 -7.60 0.35 13.15
C HIS A 132 -6.86 -0.59 12.18
N ALA A 133 -7.57 -1.58 11.62
CA ALA A 133 -7.06 -2.33 10.48
C ALA A 133 -7.30 -1.52 9.20
N PHE A 134 -6.26 -1.36 8.38
CA PHE A 134 -6.31 -0.61 7.12
C PHE A 134 -6.45 -1.56 5.93
N THR A 135 -7.29 -1.21 4.96
CA THR A 135 -7.56 -2.05 3.80
C THR A 135 -7.96 -1.20 2.60
N VAL A 136 -7.41 -1.55 1.43
CA VAL A 136 -7.87 -1.03 0.15
C VAL A 136 -9.07 -1.83 -0.32
N TRP A 137 -10.20 -1.16 -0.49
CA TRP A 137 -11.44 -1.72 -1.00
C TRP A 137 -11.78 -1.12 -2.35
N VAL A 138 -12.37 -1.94 -3.23
CA VAL A 138 -12.99 -1.47 -4.47
C VAL A 138 -14.49 -1.66 -4.40
N LEU A 139 -15.24 -0.58 -4.57
CA LEU A 139 -16.64 -0.59 -4.91
C LEU A 139 -16.75 -0.64 -6.43
N GLN A 140 -16.81 -1.86 -6.97
CA GLN A 140 -16.90 -2.11 -8.41
C GLN A 140 -18.37 -2.13 -8.83
N SER A 141 -18.70 -1.42 -9.89
CA SER A 141 -20.00 -1.43 -10.53
C SER A 141 -20.39 -2.84 -11.01
N ASP A 142 -21.65 -3.20 -10.78
CA ASP A 142 -22.23 -4.48 -11.19
C ASP A 142 -23.71 -4.29 -11.56
N GLY A 143 -23.96 -4.11 -12.85
CA GLY A 143 -25.29 -3.77 -13.36
C GLY A 143 -25.78 -2.43 -12.82
N ASN A 144 -26.79 -2.46 -11.95
CA ASN A 144 -27.39 -1.27 -11.31
C ASN A 144 -26.99 -1.11 -9.83
N ASP A 145 -26.04 -1.91 -9.34
CA ASP A 145 -25.55 -1.85 -7.96
C ASP A 145 -24.01 -1.89 -7.97
N TYR A 146 -23.42 -2.05 -6.79
CA TYR A 146 -21.98 -2.19 -6.60
C TYR A 146 -21.64 -3.46 -5.80
N LYS A 147 -20.52 -4.09 -6.14
CA LYS A 147 -19.88 -5.15 -5.37
C LYS A 147 -18.67 -4.58 -4.63
N ALA A 148 -18.57 -4.88 -3.35
CA ALA A 148 -17.36 -4.61 -2.59
C ALA A 148 -16.33 -5.73 -2.78
N ILE A 149 -15.12 -5.36 -3.18
CA ILE A 149 -14.00 -6.27 -3.39
C ILE A 149 -12.87 -5.81 -2.48
N LYS A 150 -12.40 -6.69 -1.60
CA LYS A 150 -11.19 -6.45 -0.82
C LYS A 150 -10.00 -6.60 -1.77
N LEU A 151 -9.21 -5.55 -1.92
CA LEU A 151 -8.05 -5.55 -2.81
C LEU A 151 -6.77 -5.92 -2.07
N LEU A 152 -6.47 -5.19 -0.99
CA LEU A 152 -5.24 -5.35 -0.21
C LEU A 152 -5.50 -5.06 1.26
N GLU A 153 -5.06 -5.96 2.14
CA GLU A 153 -5.07 -5.77 3.60
C GLU A 153 -3.69 -5.33 4.08
N LEU A 154 -3.62 -4.18 4.76
CA LEU A 154 -2.36 -3.57 5.18
C LEU A 154 -2.04 -3.95 6.62
N ASN A 155 -1.76 -5.24 6.83
CA ASN A 155 -1.55 -5.84 8.16
C ASN A 155 -0.41 -5.18 8.96
N GLU A 156 0.54 -4.53 8.28
CA GLU A 156 1.73 -3.92 8.87
C GLU A 156 1.76 -2.39 8.68
N ALA A 157 0.63 -1.76 8.35
CA ALA A 157 0.55 -0.32 8.26
C ALA A 157 0.99 0.32 9.59
N THR A 158 2.01 1.16 9.53
CA THR A 158 2.43 1.96 10.68
C THR A 158 1.80 3.35 10.59
N LEU A 159 1.68 4.02 11.74
CA LEU A 159 1.28 5.41 11.78
C LEU A 159 2.52 6.29 12.00
N PRO A 160 2.63 7.43 11.31
CA PRO A 160 1.67 7.94 10.32
C PRO A 160 1.66 7.11 9.02
N LEU A 161 0.49 7.01 8.36
CA LEU A 161 0.32 6.31 7.09
C LEU A 161 1.17 6.99 6.01
N ASP A 162 2.03 6.21 5.41
CA ASP A 162 2.89 6.52 4.28
C ASP A 162 2.42 5.79 3.01
N ILE A 163 1.11 5.55 2.87
CA ILE A 163 0.55 4.85 1.72
C ILE A 163 -0.29 5.81 0.88
N GLY A 164 -0.49 5.52 -0.39
CA GLY A 164 -1.36 6.30 -1.26
C GLY A 164 -1.98 5.50 -2.39
N LEU A 165 -3.13 5.97 -2.86
CA LEU A 165 -3.79 5.47 -4.07
C LEU A 165 -3.56 6.41 -5.23
N GLU A 166 -3.29 5.84 -6.40
CA GLU A 166 -3.14 6.57 -7.66
C GLU A 166 -3.92 5.88 -8.78
N LEU A 167 -4.49 6.69 -9.68
CA LEU A 167 -5.19 6.23 -10.86
C LEU A 167 -4.17 6.04 -11.98
N ILE A 168 -4.05 4.81 -12.49
CA ILE A 168 -3.21 4.53 -13.65
C ILE A 168 -4.11 4.45 -14.89
N ASP A 169 -3.84 5.31 -15.86
CA ASP A 169 -4.55 5.32 -17.12
C ASP A 169 -4.35 4.00 -17.89
N LYS A 170 -5.35 3.65 -18.70
CA LYS A 170 -5.30 2.49 -19.58
C LYS A 170 -4.23 2.66 -20.66
N GLY A 171 -3.69 1.55 -21.15
CA GLY A 171 -2.60 1.50 -22.11
C GLY A 171 -1.34 0.85 -21.55
N LYS A 172 -0.19 1.19 -22.10
CA LYS A 172 1.07 0.51 -21.75
C LYS A 172 1.60 0.94 -20.39
N LEU A 173 1.73 -0.01 -19.48
CA LEU A 173 2.44 0.16 -18.21
C LEU A 173 3.73 -0.67 -18.24
N ASN A 174 4.86 0.01 -18.06
CA ASN A 174 6.15 -0.64 -17.88
C ASN A 174 6.42 -0.84 -16.40
N TYR A 175 6.98 -1.99 -16.03
CA TYR A 175 7.30 -2.33 -14.64
C TYR A 175 8.55 -3.21 -14.56
N LEU A 176 9.23 -3.18 -13.42
CA LEU A 176 10.38 -4.03 -13.14
C LEU A 176 9.91 -5.35 -12.53
N SER A 177 10.31 -6.47 -13.15
CA SER A 177 9.95 -7.80 -12.67
C SER A 177 10.97 -8.30 -11.66
N MET A 178 10.60 -8.46 -10.39
CA MET A 178 11.51 -9.02 -9.38
C MET A 178 11.86 -10.50 -9.62
N ASP A 179 11.03 -11.25 -10.36
CA ASP A 179 11.17 -12.70 -10.53
C ASP A 179 12.26 -13.14 -11.54
N GLU A 180 12.69 -12.28 -12.46
CA GLU A 180 13.52 -12.67 -13.62
C GLU A 180 14.91 -12.00 -13.64
N GLY A 181 15.32 -11.39 -12.52
CA GLY A 181 16.52 -10.56 -12.43
C GLY A 181 16.16 -9.08 -12.53
N ALA A 182 16.80 -8.26 -11.70
CA ALA A 182 16.38 -6.88 -11.41
C ALA A 182 16.42 -5.89 -12.59
N ASP A 183 16.77 -6.34 -13.80
CA ASP A 183 17.06 -5.46 -14.94
C ASP A 183 16.07 -5.62 -16.12
N ASP A 184 15.15 -6.58 -16.08
CA ASP A 184 14.21 -6.81 -17.17
C ASP A 184 12.92 -6.00 -17.01
N ILE A 185 12.79 -4.94 -17.81
CA ILE A 185 11.56 -4.16 -17.93
C ILE A 185 10.51 -5.01 -18.66
N LYS A 186 9.40 -5.29 -17.98
CA LYS A 186 8.20 -5.90 -18.56
C LYS A 186 7.18 -4.82 -18.90
N THR A 187 6.33 -5.11 -19.88
CA THR A 187 5.20 -4.24 -20.25
C THR A 187 3.90 -5.03 -20.17
N ILE A 188 2.91 -4.47 -19.50
CA ILE A 188 1.51 -4.90 -19.63
C ILE A 188 0.71 -3.85 -20.41
N ASP A 189 -0.27 -4.31 -21.17
CA ASP A 189 -1.26 -3.45 -21.82
C ASP A 189 -2.53 -3.47 -20.96
N LEU A 190 -2.80 -2.36 -20.28
CA LEU A 190 -3.95 -2.17 -19.42
C LEU A 190 -5.16 -1.86 -20.30
N GLU A 191 -6.11 -2.80 -20.39
CA GLU A 191 -7.35 -2.59 -21.16
C GLU A 191 -8.23 -1.48 -20.56
N HIS A 192 -8.13 -1.29 -19.23
CA HIS A 192 -8.93 -0.39 -18.42
C HIS A 192 -8.05 0.42 -17.47
N HIS A 193 -8.63 1.38 -16.74
CA HIS A 193 -7.87 2.05 -15.68
C HIS A 193 -7.46 1.03 -14.62
N ALA A 194 -6.31 1.28 -13.99
CA ALA A 194 -5.79 0.47 -12.90
C ALA A 194 -5.63 1.31 -11.63
N ILE A 195 -5.44 0.61 -10.51
CA ILE A 195 -5.28 1.20 -9.18
C ILE A 195 -3.85 0.93 -8.75
N GLN A 196 -3.04 1.97 -8.54
CA GLN A 196 -1.75 1.81 -7.90
C GLN A 196 -1.88 2.10 -6.41
N VAL A 197 -1.33 1.19 -5.59
CA VAL A 197 -1.14 1.38 -4.16
C VAL A 197 0.35 1.61 -3.95
N SER A 198 0.73 2.83 -3.56
CA SER A 198 2.11 3.23 -3.31
C SER A 198 2.36 3.25 -1.81
N ASN A 199 3.40 2.59 -1.33
CA ASN A 199 4.01 2.85 -0.03
C ASN A 199 5.18 3.81 -0.27
N PHE A 200 5.04 5.06 0.17
CA PHE A 200 5.98 6.13 -0.10
C PHE A 200 7.39 5.75 0.37
N GLU A 201 8.37 5.95 -0.51
CA GLU A 201 9.78 5.59 -0.29
C GLU A 201 10.08 4.09 -0.13
N ALA A 202 9.08 3.22 -0.30
CA ALA A 202 9.25 1.78 -0.22
C ALA A 202 8.94 1.10 -1.55
N SER A 203 7.66 0.84 -1.85
CA SER A 203 7.24 0.01 -2.99
C SER A 203 5.92 0.50 -3.56
N ALA A 204 5.58 0.05 -4.76
CA ALA A 204 4.26 0.26 -5.33
C ALA A 204 3.73 -1.02 -5.96
N GLU A 205 2.43 -1.25 -5.85
CA GLU A 205 1.73 -2.37 -6.47
C GLU A 205 0.56 -1.85 -7.30
N THR A 206 0.54 -2.19 -8.59
CA THR A 206 -0.55 -1.84 -9.49
C THR A 206 -1.50 -3.00 -9.68
N TYR A 207 -2.77 -2.77 -9.38
CA TYR A 207 -3.88 -3.70 -9.52
C TYR A 207 -4.69 -3.35 -10.76
N TYR A 208 -4.89 -4.34 -11.64
CA TYR A 208 -5.61 -4.17 -12.89
C TYR A 208 -6.60 -5.32 -13.11
N TRP A 209 -7.71 -5.04 -13.78
CA TRP A 209 -8.73 -6.03 -14.06
C TRP A 209 -8.37 -6.86 -15.29
N LYS A 210 -8.38 -8.19 -15.14
CA LYS A 210 -8.13 -9.13 -16.23
C LYS A 210 -8.76 -10.48 -15.94
N ASP A 211 -9.41 -11.05 -16.95
CA ASP A 211 -10.09 -12.36 -16.86
C ASP A 211 -11.11 -12.44 -15.71
N GLY A 212 -11.84 -11.34 -15.48
CA GLY A 212 -12.92 -11.29 -14.47
C GLY A 212 -12.46 -11.17 -13.01
N LYS A 213 -11.20 -10.79 -12.77
CA LYS A 213 -10.65 -10.54 -11.43
C LYS A 213 -9.55 -9.47 -11.47
N TYR A 214 -9.23 -8.90 -10.30
CA TYR A 214 -8.03 -8.09 -10.15
C TYR A 214 -6.78 -9.00 -10.15
N GLN A 215 -5.79 -8.60 -10.94
CA GLN A 215 -4.43 -9.10 -10.93
C GLN A 215 -3.53 -7.96 -10.44
N SER A 216 -2.33 -8.26 -9.98
CA SER A 216 -1.38 -7.25 -9.54
C SER A 216 0.01 -7.46 -10.12
N VAL A 217 0.76 -6.37 -10.21
CA VAL A 217 2.20 -6.34 -10.51
C VAL A 217 2.87 -5.33 -9.59
N THR A 218 4.05 -5.66 -9.09
CA THR A 218 4.91 -4.70 -8.37
C THR A 218 5.49 -3.71 -9.38
N THR A 219 5.31 -2.41 -9.15
CA THR A 219 5.75 -1.32 -10.03
C THR A 219 6.76 -0.35 -9.39
N GLY A 220 6.93 -0.41 -8.06
CA GLY A 220 7.93 0.34 -7.30
C GLY A 220 8.99 -0.59 -6.66
N ASP A 221 10.02 0.01 -6.06
CA ASP A 221 11.27 -0.63 -5.63
C ASP A 221 11.21 -1.38 -4.28
#